data_AF-A0A821NBW3-F1
#
_entry.id   AF-A0A821NBW3-F1
#
_cell.length_a   1.000
_cell.length_b   1.000
_cell.length_c   1.000
_cell.angle_alpha   90.00
_cell.angle_beta   90.00
_cell.angle_gamma   90.00
#
_symmetry.space_group_name_H-M   'P 1'
#
loop_
_entity.id
_entity.type
_entity.pdbx_description
1 polymer ?
#
loop_
_entity_poly.entity_id
_entity_poly.type
_entity_poly.pdbx_seq_one_letter_code
_entity_poly.pdbx_strand_id
1 'polypeptide(L)'
;SKPPACLTAHLRNATSILKRIISFSMHPNSFKRLGSTLAWNSIYTLYRESETLIDVYTLQLLYVFVESLAIAQGDDPSLGTQQQAVGALSHVQRIIKEKPQVFVKETSKRHRPPSWTEATLDVAVRWLLRQCGRIETESRRK
;
A
#
# COMPACT_ATOMS: atom_id res chain seq x y z
N SER A 1 -2.93 21.74 -20.33
CA SER A 1 -4.06 22.40 -19.65
C SER A 1 -3.89 22.23 -18.14
N LYS A 2 -4.02 23.31 -17.36
CA LYS A 2 -3.90 23.26 -15.89
C LYS A 2 -5.24 22.76 -15.32
N PRO A 3 -5.27 21.72 -14.47
CA PRO A 3 -6.53 21.22 -13.94
C PRO A 3 -7.23 22.26 -13.04
N PRO A 4 -8.57 22.23 -12.96
CA PRO A 4 -9.35 23.19 -12.18
C PRO A 4 -8.97 23.16 -10.68
N ALA A 5 -8.96 24.33 -10.03
CA ALA A 5 -8.49 24.52 -8.66
C ALA A 5 -9.19 23.60 -7.64
N CYS A 6 -10.50 23.35 -7.81
CA CYS A 6 -11.27 22.42 -6.98
C CYS A 6 -10.69 20.99 -7.04
N LEU A 7 -10.40 20.48 -8.24
CA LEU A 7 -9.80 19.15 -8.44
C LEU A 7 -8.42 19.05 -7.78
N THR A 8 -7.63 20.13 -7.81
CA THR A 8 -6.33 20.16 -7.14
C THR A 8 -6.43 20.12 -5.62
N ALA A 9 -7.45 20.74 -5.02
CA ALA A 9 -7.68 20.70 -3.58
C ALA A 9 -8.10 19.30 -3.11
N HIS A 10 -8.98 18.63 -3.85
CA HIS A 10 -9.39 17.24 -3.55
C HIS A 10 -8.22 16.26 -3.63
N LEU A 11 -7.35 16.37 -4.64
CA LEU A 11 -6.15 15.54 -4.76
C LEU A 11 -5.13 15.80 -3.63
N ARG A 12 -5.04 17.04 -3.15
CA ARG A 12 -4.17 17.42 -2.02
C ARG A 12 -4.65 16.79 -0.71
N ASN A 13 -5.96 16.74 -0.50
CA ASN A 13 -6.57 16.08 0.65
C ASN A 13 -6.43 14.56 0.58
N ALA A 14 -6.62 13.95 -0.60
CA ALA A 14 -6.38 12.52 -0.79
C ALA A 14 -4.90 12.15 -0.51
N THR A 15 -3.98 12.97 -0.98
CA THR A 15 -2.54 12.80 -0.75
C THR A 15 -2.18 12.84 0.74
N SER A 16 -2.74 13.78 1.51
CA SER A 16 -2.45 13.88 2.94
C SER A 16 -3.00 12.67 3.72
N ILE A 17 -4.17 12.16 3.34
CA ILE A 17 -4.75 10.93 3.92
C ILE A 17 -3.86 9.73 3.62
N LEU A 18 -3.43 9.54 2.37
CA LEU A 18 -2.56 8.42 1.98
C LEU A 18 -1.24 8.45 2.73
N LYS A 19 -0.61 9.62 2.87
CA LYS A 19 0.62 9.78 3.66
C LYS A 19 0.43 9.34 5.12
N ARG A 20 -0.71 9.66 5.73
CA ARG A 20 -1.03 9.22 7.11
C ARG A 20 -1.25 7.71 7.17
N ILE A 21 -1.98 7.11 6.22
CA ILE A 21 -2.17 5.66 6.12
C ILE A 21 -0.81 4.97 6.05
N ILE A 22 0.07 5.42 5.15
CA ILE A 22 1.41 4.86 4.95
C ILE A 22 2.24 4.98 6.24
N SER A 23 2.23 6.14 6.89
CA SER A 23 2.97 6.35 8.15
C SER A 23 2.47 5.45 9.29
N PHE A 24 1.16 5.30 9.43
CA PHE A 24 0.56 4.51 10.51
C PHE A 24 0.66 3.00 10.28
N SER A 25 0.73 2.55 9.03
CA SER A 25 0.80 1.12 8.68
C SER A 25 2.08 0.44 9.16
N MET A 26 3.19 1.16 9.33
CA MET A 26 4.44 0.61 9.88
C MET A 26 4.70 1.04 11.33
N HIS A 27 3.70 1.57 12.03
CA HIS A 27 3.89 2.07 13.39
C HIS A 27 3.93 0.91 14.41
N PRO A 28 4.75 0.98 15.49
CA PRO A 28 4.83 -0.10 16.49
C PRO A 28 3.53 -0.37 17.26
N ASN A 29 2.73 0.67 17.51
CA ASN A 29 1.39 0.55 18.08
C ASN A 29 0.40 -0.16 17.12
N SER A 30 -0.19 -1.27 17.59
CA SER A 30 -1.13 -2.11 16.84
C SER A 30 -2.42 -1.39 16.42
N PHE A 31 -3.01 -0.56 17.29
CA PHE A 31 -4.22 0.22 16.97
C PHE A 31 -4.00 1.22 15.84
N LYS A 32 -2.80 1.81 15.72
CA LYS A 32 -2.49 2.70 14.59
C LYS A 32 -2.45 1.93 13.27
N ARG A 33 -1.86 0.72 13.27
CA ARG A 33 -1.86 -0.17 12.09
C ARG A 33 -3.26 -0.68 11.75
N LEU A 34 -4.06 -1.00 12.77
CA LEU A 34 -5.47 -1.37 12.58
C LEU A 34 -6.25 -0.22 11.94
N GLY A 35 -6.13 0.99 12.50
CA GLY A 35 -6.80 2.17 11.97
C GLY A 35 -6.38 2.52 10.54
N SER A 36 -5.11 2.35 10.18
CA SER A 36 -4.63 2.62 8.82
C SER A 36 -5.14 1.60 7.80
N THR A 37 -5.15 0.32 8.15
CA THR A 37 -5.66 -0.74 7.27
C THR A 37 -7.17 -0.62 7.08
N LEU A 38 -7.94 -0.31 8.14
CA LEU A 38 -9.37 -0.01 8.05
C LEU A 38 -9.65 1.22 7.17
N ALA A 39 -8.89 2.30 7.36
CA ALA A 39 -9.05 3.51 6.54
C ALA A 39 -8.74 3.24 5.06
N TRP A 40 -7.73 2.42 4.76
CA TRP A 40 -7.45 2.01 3.38
C TRP A 40 -8.59 1.16 2.81
N ASN A 41 -9.05 0.16 3.55
CA ASN A 41 -10.12 -0.75 3.14
C ASN A 41 -11.43 0.00 2.86
N SER A 42 -11.69 1.13 3.50
CA SER A 42 -12.89 1.94 3.23
C SER A 42 -12.74 2.84 2.00
N ILE A 43 -11.53 3.36 1.70
CA ILE A 43 -11.32 4.30 0.59
C ILE A 43 -10.85 3.65 -0.71
N TYR A 44 -10.54 2.35 -0.73
CA TYR A 44 -9.93 1.71 -1.91
C TYR A 44 -10.78 1.85 -3.18
N THR A 45 -12.11 1.86 -3.05
CA THR A 45 -13.05 2.03 -4.16
C THR A 45 -12.96 3.40 -4.81
N LEU A 46 -12.67 4.45 -4.04
CA LEU A 46 -12.43 5.79 -4.56
C LEU A 46 -11.00 5.92 -5.11
N TYR A 47 -10.03 5.31 -4.43
CA TYR A 47 -8.63 5.34 -4.83
C TYR A 47 -8.40 4.72 -6.22
N ARG A 48 -9.04 3.57 -6.52
CA ARG A 48 -8.87 2.84 -7.79
C ARG A 48 -9.37 3.58 -9.04
N GLU A 49 -10.15 4.65 -8.85
CA GLU A 49 -10.64 5.50 -9.95
C GLU A 49 -9.62 6.59 -10.34
N SER A 50 -8.60 6.85 -9.51
CA SER A 50 -7.59 7.90 -9.78
C SER A 50 -6.28 7.31 -10.29
N GLU A 51 -6.05 7.37 -11.61
CA GLU A 51 -4.80 6.89 -12.22
C GLU A 51 -3.55 7.59 -11.66
N THR A 52 -3.65 8.87 -11.32
CA THR A 52 -2.54 9.63 -10.73
C THR A 52 -2.15 9.09 -9.36
N LEU A 53 -3.14 8.79 -8.51
CA LEU A 53 -2.85 8.24 -7.19
C LEU A 53 -2.34 6.80 -7.28
N ILE A 54 -2.88 6.02 -8.22
CA ILE A 54 -2.47 4.65 -8.50
C ILE A 54 -0.99 4.61 -8.90
N ASP A 55 -0.58 5.43 -9.87
CA ASP A 55 0.79 5.51 -10.33
C ASP A 55 1.75 5.88 -9.19
N VAL A 56 1.35 6.84 -8.35
CA VAL A 56 2.23 7.41 -7.33
C VAL A 56 2.40 6.52 -6.10
N TYR A 57 1.32 5.91 -5.60
CA TYR A 57 1.30 5.30 -4.25
C TYR A 57 1.15 3.77 -4.22
N THR A 58 0.69 3.10 -5.29
CA THR A 58 0.27 1.68 -5.20
C THR A 58 1.40 0.76 -4.76
N LEU A 59 2.61 0.91 -5.32
CA LEU A 59 3.74 0.06 -4.96
C LEU A 59 4.29 0.38 -3.55
N GLN A 60 4.17 1.64 -3.12
CA GLN A 60 4.48 2.01 -1.74
C GLN A 60 3.48 1.38 -0.77
N LEU A 61 2.18 1.39 -1.10
CA LEU A 61 1.12 0.74 -0.32
C LEU A 61 1.33 -0.77 -0.23
N LEU A 62 1.71 -1.42 -1.33
CA LEU A 62 2.10 -2.83 -1.35
C LEU A 62 3.19 -3.09 -0.31
N TYR A 63 4.30 -2.34 -0.40
CA TYR A 63 5.42 -2.49 0.52
C TYR A 63 4.97 -2.32 1.98
N VAL A 64 4.30 -1.21 2.32
CA VAL A 64 3.97 -0.94 3.72
C VAL A 64 2.95 -1.90 4.30
N PHE A 65 2.02 -2.44 3.50
CA PHE A 65 1.06 -3.41 4.01
C PHE A 65 1.66 -4.81 4.17
N VAL A 66 2.65 -5.20 3.35
CA VAL A 66 3.40 -6.46 3.58
C VAL A 66 4.22 -6.35 4.87
N GLU A 67 4.89 -5.21 5.10
CA GLU A 67 5.60 -4.97 6.37
C GLU A 67 4.63 -4.90 7.56
N SER A 68 3.49 -4.21 7.41
CA SER A 68 2.45 -4.14 8.44
C SER A 68 1.95 -5.53 8.84
N LEU A 69 1.72 -6.42 7.87
CA LEU A 69 1.31 -7.79 8.12
C LEU A 69 2.38 -8.58 8.88
N ALA A 70 3.66 -8.34 8.60
CA ALA A 70 4.75 -9.02 9.30
C ALA A 70 4.81 -8.57 10.77
N ILE A 71 4.71 -7.26 11.00
CA ILE A 71 4.67 -6.70 12.37
C ILE A 71 3.42 -7.22 13.12
N ALA A 72 2.28 -7.33 12.44
CA ALA A 72 1.02 -7.78 13.04
C ALA A 72 1.03 -9.25 13.50
N GLN A 73 2.05 -10.04 13.13
CA GLN A 73 2.19 -11.40 13.65
C GLN A 73 2.33 -11.44 15.18
N GLY A 74 2.96 -10.42 15.77
CA GLY A 74 3.14 -10.31 17.23
C GLY A 74 1.96 -9.70 17.97
N ASP A 75 0.89 -9.30 17.28
CA ASP A 75 -0.28 -8.69 17.91
C ASP A 75 -1.21 -9.73 18.55
N ASP A 76 -2.03 -9.27 19.50
CA ASP A 76 -3.17 -10.04 20.00
C ASP A 76 -4.11 -10.41 18.83
N PRO A 77 -4.34 -11.72 18.57
CA PRO A 77 -5.19 -12.18 17.46
C PRO A 77 -6.62 -11.62 17.50
N SER A 78 -7.15 -11.29 18.68
CA SER A 78 -8.50 -10.74 18.84
C SER A 78 -8.66 -9.32 18.27
N LEU A 79 -7.55 -8.60 18.07
CA LEU A 79 -7.57 -7.24 17.49
C LEU A 79 -7.89 -7.22 15.99
N GLY A 80 -7.66 -8.33 15.28
CA GLY A 80 -7.92 -8.43 13.85
C GLY A 80 -6.96 -7.64 12.94
N THR A 81 -5.81 -7.19 13.45
CA THR A 81 -4.81 -6.42 12.68
C THR A 81 -4.32 -7.20 11.45
N GLN A 82 -4.04 -8.49 11.60
CA GLN A 82 -3.62 -9.37 10.50
C GLN A 82 -4.72 -9.48 9.43
N GLN A 83 -5.97 -9.73 9.85
CA GLN A 83 -7.10 -9.85 8.92
C GLN A 83 -7.30 -8.57 8.09
N GLN A 84 -7.23 -7.40 8.74
CA GLN A 84 -7.38 -6.13 8.03
C GLN A 84 -6.20 -5.83 7.09
N ALA A 85 -4.98 -6.19 7.48
CA ALA A 85 -3.79 -6.07 6.62
C ALA A 85 -3.86 -7.00 5.38
N VAL A 86 -4.34 -8.24 5.56
CA VAL A 86 -4.58 -9.17 4.44
C VAL A 86 -5.65 -8.63 3.47
N GLY A 87 -6.72 -8.04 4.00
CA GLY A 87 -7.72 -7.34 3.20
C GLY A 87 -7.13 -6.17 2.41
N ALA A 88 -6.32 -5.34 3.08
CA ALA A 88 -5.64 -4.21 2.47
C ALA A 88 -4.73 -4.63 1.31
N LEU A 89 -3.91 -5.67 1.52
CA LEU A 89 -3.06 -6.25 0.48
C LEU A 89 -3.87 -6.83 -0.68
N SER A 90 -5.01 -7.44 -0.41
CA SER A 90 -5.87 -7.99 -1.46
C SER A 90 -6.43 -6.88 -2.37
N HIS A 91 -6.78 -5.72 -1.80
CA HIS A 91 -7.18 -4.55 -2.59
C HIS A 91 -6.03 -3.98 -3.42
N VAL A 92 -4.82 -3.87 -2.86
CA VAL A 92 -3.64 -3.44 -3.61
C VAL A 92 -3.33 -4.41 -4.76
N GLN A 93 -3.34 -5.72 -4.48
CA GLN A 93 -3.13 -6.77 -5.48
C GLN A 93 -4.14 -6.67 -6.63
N ARG A 94 -5.42 -6.40 -6.32
CA ARG A 94 -6.46 -6.21 -7.32
C ARG A 94 -6.16 -5.03 -8.25
N ILE A 95 -5.72 -3.90 -7.71
CA ILE A 95 -5.34 -2.72 -8.51
C ILE A 95 -4.18 -3.05 -9.44
N ILE A 96 -3.13 -3.72 -8.93
CA ILE A 96 -1.97 -4.11 -9.74
C ILE A 96 -2.38 -5.07 -10.87
N LYS A 97 -3.26 -6.03 -10.59
CA LYS A 97 -3.77 -6.98 -11.60
C LYS A 97 -4.66 -6.32 -12.65
N GLU A 98 -5.49 -5.36 -12.26
CA GLU A 98 -6.40 -4.64 -13.18
C GLU A 98 -5.62 -3.62 -14.04
N LYS A 99 -4.54 -3.03 -13.51
CA LYS A 99 -3.78 -1.94 -14.17
C LYS A 99 -2.26 -2.21 -14.21
N PRO A 100 -1.78 -3.37 -14.70
CA PRO A 100 -0.37 -3.74 -14.61
C PRO A 100 0.53 -2.80 -15.42
N GLN A 101 0.02 -2.28 -16.55
CA GLN A 101 0.77 -1.41 -17.47
C GLN A 101 1.23 -0.11 -16.82
N VAL A 102 0.55 0.36 -15.76
CA VAL A 102 0.96 1.54 -15.00
C VAL A 102 2.34 1.33 -14.37
N PHE A 103 2.66 0.10 -13.95
CA PHE A 103 3.83 -0.20 -13.13
C PHE A 103 5.01 -0.81 -13.91
N VAL A 104 4.89 -0.97 -15.22
CA VAL A 104 5.94 -1.59 -16.05
C VAL A 104 7.17 -0.70 -16.17
N LYS A 105 6.98 0.62 -16.28
CA LYS A 105 8.05 1.60 -16.42
C LYS A 105 8.14 2.49 -15.19
N GLU A 106 9.34 2.90 -14.84
CA GLU A 106 9.59 3.88 -13.78
C GLU A 106 9.02 5.25 -14.17
N THR A 107 8.47 5.96 -13.19
CA THR A 107 8.05 7.36 -13.31
C THR A 107 8.65 8.18 -12.18
N SER A 108 9.09 9.40 -12.47
CA SER A 108 9.71 10.31 -11.49
C SER A 108 8.76 10.76 -10.36
N LYS A 109 7.46 10.55 -10.53
CA LYS A 109 6.43 10.88 -9.54
C LYS A 109 6.19 9.77 -8.53
N ARG A 110 6.59 8.54 -8.83
CA ARG A 110 6.27 7.36 -8.04
C ARG A 110 7.15 7.30 -6.79
N HIS A 111 6.52 7.02 -5.65
CA HIS A 111 7.27 6.83 -4.41
C HIS A 111 7.99 5.49 -4.44
N ARG A 112 9.31 5.53 -4.28
CA ARG A 112 10.15 4.36 -4.20
C ARG A 112 10.16 3.77 -2.79
N PRO A 113 9.79 2.49 -2.62
CA PRO A 113 9.93 1.84 -1.32
C PRO A 113 11.40 1.71 -0.88
N PRO A 114 11.66 1.60 0.43
CA PRO A 114 13.01 1.32 0.94
C PRO A 114 13.61 0.06 0.31
N SER A 115 14.91 0.09 0.02
CA SER A 115 15.67 -1.03 -0.57
C SER A 115 15.30 -1.42 -2.01
N TRP A 116 14.40 -0.69 -2.66
CA TRP A 116 14.09 -0.90 -4.08
C TRP A 116 15.00 -0.02 -4.94
N THR A 117 15.46 -0.54 -6.08
CA THR A 117 16.25 0.24 -7.05
C THR A 117 15.35 1.16 -7.87
N GLU A 118 14.17 0.65 -8.25
CA GLU A 118 13.14 1.33 -9.03
C GLU A 118 11.77 0.94 -8.47
N ALA A 119 10.79 1.81 -8.64
CA ALA A 119 9.42 1.54 -8.23
C ALA A 119 8.65 0.88 -9.39
N THR A 120 9.08 -0.28 -9.84
CA THR A 120 8.47 -1.01 -10.96
C THR A 120 7.89 -2.35 -10.52
N LEU A 121 7.04 -2.94 -11.37
CA LEU A 121 6.43 -4.24 -11.10
C LEU A 121 7.47 -5.37 -11.02
N ASP A 122 8.54 -5.30 -11.83
CA ASP A 122 9.60 -6.33 -11.79
C ASP A 122 10.36 -6.30 -10.44
N VAL A 123 10.68 -5.10 -9.93
CA VAL A 123 11.36 -4.95 -8.65
C VAL A 123 10.42 -5.37 -7.52
N ALA A 124 9.13 -5.03 -7.61
CA ALA A 124 8.12 -5.48 -6.67
C ALA A 124 8.05 -7.01 -6.58
N VAL A 125 8.01 -7.72 -7.71
CA VAL A 125 7.97 -9.19 -7.74
C VAL A 125 9.26 -9.79 -7.15
N ARG A 126 10.43 -9.28 -7.54
CA ARG A 126 11.71 -9.73 -6.97
C ARG A 126 11.77 -9.51 -5.46
N TRP A 127 11.22 -8.39 -4.99
CA TRP A 127 11.15 -8.09 -3.56
C TRP A 127 10.17 -9.03 -2.84
N LEU A 128 8.99 -9.30 -3.40
CA LEU A 128 8.01 -10.25 -2.84
C LEU A 128 8.59 -11.67 -2.74
N LEU A 129 9.32 -12.13 -3.74
CA LEU A 129 10.00 -13.44 -3.70
C LEU A 129 10.95 -13.57 -2.51
N ARG A 130 11.63 -12.48 -2.13
CA ARG A 130 12.48 -12.47 -0.92
C ARG A 130 11.65 -12.54 0.37
N GLN A 131 10.42 -12.02 0.35
CA GLN A 131 9.53 -12.07 1.51
C GLN A 131 8.97 -13.47 1.76
N CYS A 132 8.93 -14.35 0.76
CA CYS A 132 8.54 -15.74 0.93
C CYS A 132 9.49 -16.54 1.86
N GLY A 133 10.70 -16.05 2.10
CA GLY A 133 11.64 -16.65 3.05
C GLY A 133 11.44 -16.21 4.50
N ARG A 134 10.49 -15.31 4.79
CA ARG A 134 10.26 -14.78 6.13
C ARG A 134 9.68 -15.82 7.09
N ILE A 135 10.05 -15.69 8.36
CA ILE A 135 9.55 -16.55 9.45
C ILE A 135 8.05 -16.27 9.65
N GLU A 136 7.63 -15.03 9.41
CA GLU A 136 6.26 -14.58 9.57
C GLU A 136 5.30 -15.30 8.61
N THR A 137 4.41 -16.12 9.16
CA THR A 137 3.62 -17.12 8.42
C THR A 137 2.60 -16.48 7.49
N GLU A 138 1.91 -15.44 7.93
CA GLU A 138 0.87 -14.78 7.12
C GLU A 138 1.48 -13.88 6.04
N SER A 139 2.55 -13.15 6.35
CA SER A 139 3.31 -12.40 5.33
C SER A 139 3.97 -13.30 4.30
N ARG A 140 4.42 -14.50 4.68
CA ARG A 140 4.96 -15.47 3.74
C ARG A 140 3.90 -16.04 2.79
N ARG A 141 2.68 -16.25 3.30
CA ARG A 141 1.58 -16.87 2.54
C ARG A 141 0.91 -15.91 1.56
N LYS A 142 0.92 -14.60 1.85
CA LYS A 142 0.14 -13.60 1.13
C LYS A 142 0.94 -12.89 0.04
#